data_AF-A0A317T0S3-F1
#
_entry.id   AF-A0A317T0S3-F1
#
_cell.length_a   1.000
_cell.length_b   1.000
_cell.length_c   1.000
_cell.angle_alpha   90.00
_cell.angle_beta   90.00
_cell.angle_gamma   90.00
#
_symmetry.space_group_name_H-M   'P 1'
#
loop_
_entity.id
_entity.type
_entity.pdbx_description
1 polymer ?
#
loop_
_entity_poly.entity_id
_entity_poly.type
_entity_poly.pdbx_seq_one_letter_code
_entity_poly.pdbx_strand_id
1 'polypeptide(L)'
;MTTFATDLWNSIFTPGTNSSLVLATHASFFALQLTFLALLAGTHSYHFIILSFICAGLWMGITWFMREIDLLKREQEEVKER
;
A
#
# COMPACT_ATOMS: atom_id res chain seq x y z
N MET A 1 -18.92 -8.31 5.35
CA MET A 1 -18.40 -7.56 4.18
C MET A 1 -18.55 -6.06 4.35
N THR A 2 -19.69 -5.55 4.87
CA THR A 2 -19.90 -4.11 5.10
C THR A 2 -18.90 -3.50 6.09
N THR A 3 -18.61 -4.16 7.23
CA THR A 3 -17.69 -3.63 8.26
C THR A 3 -16.27 -3.36 7.74
N PHE A 4 -15.73 -4.23 6.89
CA PHE A 4 -14.36 -4.09 6.38
C PHE A 4 -14.23 -2.89 5.44
N ALA A 5 -15.26 -2.62 4.63
CA ALA A 5 -15.30 -1.44 3.76
C ALA A 5 -15.48 -0.14 4.55
N THR A 6 -16.29 -0.13 5.63
CA THR A 6 -16.45 1.05 6.49
C THR A 6 -15.22 1.32 7.36
N ASP A 7 -14.55 0.28 7.85
CA ASP A 7 -13.29 0.38 8.60
C ASP A 7 -12.13 0.80 7.70
N LEU A 8 -12.07 0.32 6.45
CA LEU A 8 -11.12 0.81 5.45
C LEU A 8 -11.40 2.27 5.10
N TRP A 9 -12.66 2.64 4.85
CA TRP A 9 -13.04 4.01 4.53
C TRP A 9 -12.72 4.95 5.70
N ASN A 10 -13.09 4.59 6.93
CA ASN A 10 -12.71 5.38 8.10
C ASN A 10 -11.20 5.39 8.30
N SER A 11 -10.47 4.27 8.21
CA SER A 11 -9.01 4.24 8.39
C SER A 11 -8.23 5.00 7.30
N ILE A 12 -8.83 5.26 6.13
CA ILE A 12 -8.26 6.13 5.10
C ILE A 12 -8.42 7.62 5.50
N PHE A 13 -9.50 7.97 6.22
CA PHE A 13 -9.84 9.35 6.59
C PHE A 13 -9.55 9.71 8.07
N THR A 14 -9.34 8.73 8.95
CA THR A 14 -8.79 8.89 10.29
C THR A 14 -7.33 8.46 10.28
N PRO A 15 -6.39 9.39 10.46
CA PRO A 15 -4.97 9.07 10.40
C PRO A 15 -4.57 8.21 11.61
N GLY A 16 -4.61 6.89 11.47
CA GLY A 16 -4.12 5.89 12.44
C GLY A 16 -3.20 4.90 11.75
N THR A 17 -2.04 4.57 12.33
CA THR A 17 -1.12 3.55 11.76
C THR A 17 -1.72 2.17 11.99
N ASN A 18 -2.81 1.86 11.30
CA ASN A 18 -3.44 0.57 11.42
C ASN A 18 -2.62 -0.43 10.60
N SER A 19 -1.95 -1.39 11.25
CA SER A 19 -1.19 -2.47 10.60
C SER A 19 -1.98 -3.20 9.51
N SER A 20 -3.31 -3.16 9.60
CA SER A 20 -4.23 -3.66 8.57
C SER A 20 -4.09 -2.95 7.22
N LEU A 21 -3.84 -1.63 7.20
CA LEU A 21 -3.70 -0.84 5.96
C LEU A 21 -2.38 -1.17 5.24
N VAL A 22 -1.29 -1.33 6.00
CA VAL A 22 0.01 -1.75 5.47
C VAL A 22 -0.10 -3.15 4.86
N LEU A 23 -0.71 -4.10 5.59
CA LEU A 23 -0.88 -5.46 5.10
C LEU A 23 -1.76 -5.52 3.85
N ALA A 24 -2.87 -4.79 3.83
CA ALA A 24 -3.76 -4.71 2.66
C ALA A 24 -3.06 -4.10 1.44
N THR A 25 -2.21 -3.10 1.65
CA THR A 25 -1.39 -2.48 0.60
C THR A 25 -0.41 -3.48 0.00
N HIS A 26 0.41 -4.14 0.83
CA HIS A 26 1.37 -5.14 0.37
C HIS A 26 0.67 -6.31 -0.35
N ALA A 27 -0.47 -6.78 0.17
CA ALA A 27 -1.26 -7.83 -0.46
C ALA A 27 -1.82 -7.41 -1.84
N SER A 28 -2.34 -6.19 -1.95
CA SER A 28 -2.89 -5.68 -3.21
C SER A 28 -1.81 -5.50 -4.28
N PHE A 29 -0.65 -4.95 -3.93
CA PHE A 29 0.48 -4.81 -4.85
C PHE A 29 1.06 -6.16 -5.28
N PHE A 30 1.15 -7.12 -4.35
CA PHE A 30 1.57 -8.48 -4.70
C PHE A 30 0.59 -9.17 -5.64
N ALA A 31 -0.72 -9.04 -5.40
CA ALA A 31 -1.75 -9.53 -6.29
C ALA A 31 -1.64 -8.89 -7.69
N LEU A 32 -1.46 -7.56 -7.76
CA LEU A 32 -1.29 -6.85 -9.03
C LEU A 32 -0.06 -7.35 -9.80
N GLN A 33 1.06 -7.53 -9.09
CA GLN A 33 2.31 -8.00 -9.69
C GLN A 33 2.18 -9.44 -10.20
N LEU A 34 1.48 -10.30 -9.46
CA LEU A 34 1.13 -11.65 -9.90
C LEU A 34 0.23 -11.63 -11.14
N THR A 35 -0.76 -10.74 -11.17
CA THR A 35 -1.64 -10.55 -12.34
C THR A 35 -0.83 -10.12 -13.55
N PHE A 36 0.07 -9.14 -13.44
CA PHE A 36 0.92 -8.74 -14.56
C PHE A 36 1.87 -9.84 -15.02
N LEU A 37 2.41 -10.66 -14.12
CA LEU A 37 3.22 -11.82 -14.49
C LEU A 37 2.40 -12.90 -15.21
N ALA A 38 1.17 -13.17 -14.76
CA ALA A 38 0.28 -14.12 -15.42
C ALA A 38 -0.10 -13.66 -16.84
N LEU A 39 -0.41 -12.36 -17.01
CA LEU A 39 -0.66 -11.80 -18.34
C LEU A 39 0.61 -11.76 -19.22
N LEU A 40 1.78 -11.48 -18.65
CA LEU A 40 3.04 -11.55 -19.38
C LEU A 40 3.28 -12.96 -19.94
N ALA A 41 3.05 -14.01 -19.14
CA ALA A 41 3.19 -15.40 -19.58
C ALA A 41 2.17 -15.78 -20.68
N GLY A 42 0.95 -15.24 -20.61
CA GLY A 42 -0.12 -15.52 -21.58
C GLY A 42 0.00 -14.74 -22.90
N THR A 43 0.43 -13.48 -22.87
CA THR A 43 0.42 -12.59 -24.04
C THR A 43 1.82 -12.28 -24.59
N HIS A 44 2.88 -12.61 -23.85
CA HIS A 44 4.29 -12.39 -24.22
C HIS A 44 4.62 -10.94 -24.65
N SER A 45 3.88 -9.97 -24.08
CA SER A 45 3.95 -8.56 -24.48
C SER A 45 4.86 -7.74 -23.57
N TYR A 46 5.79 -7.00 -24.17
CA TYR A 46 6.73 -6.13 -23.45
C TYR A 46 6.04 -5.04 -22.60
N HIS A 47 4.79 -4.66 -22.91
CA HIS A 47 4.03 -3.69 -22.11
C HIS A 47 3.88 -4.10 -20.65
N PHE A 48 3.75 -5.40 -20.37
CA PHE A 48 3.58 -5.91 -19.01
C PHE A 48 4.85 -5.76 -18.16
N ILE A 49 6.03 -5.69 -18.78
CA ILE A 49 7.30 -5.43 -18.08
C ILE A 49 7.33 -3.99 -17.55
N ILE A 50 6.96 -3.02 -18.41
CA ILE A 50 6.92 -1.60 -18.02
C ILE A 50 5.86 -1.36 -16.96
N LEU A 51 4.66 -1.93 -17.12
CA LEU A 51 3.60 -1.84 -16.11
C LEU A 51 4.03 -2.43 -14.76
N SER A 52 4.72 -3.57 -14.77
CA SER A 52 5.29 -4.17 -13.56
C SER A 52 6.32 -3.27 -12.90
N PHE A 53 7.21 -2.63 -13.69
CA PHE A 53 8.22 -1.73 -13.14
C PHE A 53 7.59 -0.49 -12.49
N ILE A 54 6.59 0.11 -13.14
CA ILE A 54 5.83 1.24 -12.59
C ILE A 54 5.09 0.81 -11.31
N CYS A 55 4.49 -0.39 -11.31
CA CYS A 55 3.82 -0.96 -10.14
C CYS A 55 4.78 -1.11 -8.94
N ALA A 56 5.99 -1.64 -9.18
CA ALA A 56 7.02 -1.75 -8.15
C ALA A 56 7.49 -0.37 -7.64
N GLY A 57 7.61 0.61 -8.53
CA GLY A 57 7.90 2.01 -8.17
C GLY A 57 6.82 2.62 -7.26
N LEU A 58 5.54 2.43 -7.60
CA LEU A 58 4.42 2.84 -6.75
C LEU A 58 4.44 2.12 -5.40
N TRP A 59 4.72 0.82 -5.39
CA TRP A 59 4.81 0.04 -4.16
C TRP A 59 5.89 0.61 -3.23
N MET A 60 7.09 0.85 -3.74
CA MET A 60 8.15 1.51 -2.95
C MET A 60 7.74 2.89 -2.45
N GLY A 61 7.10 3.71 -3.31
CA GLY A 61 6.62 5.04 -2.94
C GLY A 61 5.62 5.00 -1.79
N ILE A 62 4.64 4.09 -1.83
CA ILE A 62 3.62 3.96 -0.78
C ILE A 62 4.22 3.36 0.51
N THR A 63 5.09 2.35 0.41
CA THR A 63 5.78 1.79 1.58
C THR A 63 6.63 2.85 2.29
N TRP A 64 7.32 3.71 1.54
CA TRP A 64 8.05 4.84 2.11
C TRP A 64 7.10 5.86 2.76
N PHE A 65 6.03 6.25 2.06
CA PHE A 65 5.03 7.20 2.56
C PHE A 65 4.36 6.75 3.87
N MET A 66 4.00 5.47 3.97
CA MET A 66 3.43 4.90 5.19
C MET A 66 4.41 4.95 6.37
N ARG A 67 5.69 4.68 6.13
CA ARG A 67 6.73 4.75 7.16
C ARG A 67 6.94 6.18 7.65
N GLU A 68 6.91 7.15 6.73
CA GLU A 68 7.07 8.56 7.05
C GLU A 68 5.92 9.06 7.95
N ILE A 69 4.68 8.67 7.64
CA ILE A 69 3.52 9.01 8.47
C ILE A 69 3.63 8.39 9.88
N ASP A 70 4.15 7.17 10.01
CA ASP A 70 4.33 6.53 11.32
C ASP A 70 5.38 7.25 12.17
N LEU A 71 6.48 7.68 11.56
CA LEU A 71 7.54 8.43 12.25
C LEU A 71 6.99 9.75 12.79
N LEU A 72 6.28 10.51 11.94
CA LEU A 72 5.69 11.79 12.32
C LEU A 72 4.67 11.65 13.46
N LYS A 73 3.90 10.56 13.49
CA LYS A 73 2.95 10.32 14.60
C LYS A 73 3.64 10.07 15.93
N ARG A 74 4.68 9.25 15.96
CA ARG A 74 5.45 8.98 17.17
C ARG A 74 6.03 10.28 17.75
N GLU A 75 6.53 11.15 16.88
CA GLU A 75 7.07 12.45 17.29
C GLU A 75 5.97 13.37 17.86
N GLN A 76 4.75 13.36 17.29
CA GLN A 76 3.61 14.11 17.82
C GLN A 76 3.11 13.57 19.17
N GLU A 77 3.15 12.26 19.39
CA GLU A 77 2.80 11.64 20.68
C GLU A 77 3.80 12.02 21.77
N GLU A 78 5.11 11.99 21.48
CA GLU A 78 6.15 12.39 22.43
C GLU A 78 6.10 13.88 22.81
N VAL A 79 5.76 14.76 21.86
CA VAL A 79 5.60 16.21 22.13
C VAL A 79 4.36 16.48 22.99
N LYS A 80 3.32 15.64 22.90
CA LYS A 80 2.09 15.81 23.68
C LYS A 80 2.23 15.34 25.14
N GLU A 81 3.18 14.45 25.41
CA GLU A 81 3.50 13.97 26.76
C GLU A 81 4.52 14.84 27.53
N ARG A 82 5.22 15.76 26.86
CA ARG A 82 6.14 16.74 27.48
C ARG A 82 5.48 18.08 27.78
#